data_AF-A0A7I8MN28-F1
#
_entry.id   AF-A0A7I8MN28-F1
#
_cell.length_a   1.000
_cell.length_b   1.000
_cell.length_c   1.000
_cell.angle_alpha   90.00
_cell.angle_beta   90.00
_cell.angle_gamma   90.00
#
_symmetry.space_group_name_H-M   'P 1'
#
loop_
_entity.id
_entity.type
_entity.pdbx_description
1 polymer ?
#
loop_
_entity_poly.entity_id
_entity_poly.type
_entity_poly.pdbx_seq_one_letter_code
_entity_poly.pdbx_strand_id
1 'polypeptide(L)'
;MPKYPISRLVGKLFHVHLDMPVPNVFYTSMDSDLLIKRKFTFRVGDQKLILIKKPVESARHVIMKALLWALYLPEYPDLQVETGIDHKYKPDLVHMESGDPVFCGEAGSIGTSKLRRILKRFPNTHFAFAIWGADLNQFETRIRHQARKAKRTGPVDAIRFSPDADRLFIDDRGNITIRHNDLEWRRIV
;
A
#
# COMPACT_ATOMS: atom_id res chain seq x y z
N MET A 1 24.59 12.12 -63.10
CA MET A 1 24.58 11.71 -61.67
C MET A 1 23.13 11.63 -61.22
N PRO A 2 22.71 10.63 -60.41
CA PRO A 2 22.79 9.16 -60.53
C PRO A 2 21.54 8.61 -61.29
N LYS A 3 21.55 7.61 -62.19
CA LYS A 3 21.89 6.15 -62.13
C LYS A 3 21.21 5.38 -60.99
N TYR A 4 20.11 4.67 -61.26
CA TYR A 4 19.94 3.20 -61.08
C TYR A 4 18.64 2.70 -61.74
N PRO A 5 18.65 1.54 -62.44
CA PRO A 5 17.49 0.96 -63.12
C PRO A 5 16.95 -0.37 -62.50
N ILE A 6 15.70 -0.68 -62.84
CA ILE A 6 15.11 -1.97 -63.32
C ILE A 6 15.06 -3.24 -62.40
N SER A 7 13.80 -3.64 -62.16
CA SER A 7 13.11 -4.95 -62.00
C SER A 7 13.78 -6.31 -61.68
N ARG A 8 13.05 -7.07 -60.81
CA ARG A 8 12.66 -8.51 -60.81
C ARG A 8 13.68 -9.59 -61.23
N LEU A 9 13.86 -10.62 -60.36
CA LEU A 9 13.28 -11.98 -60.52
C LEU A 9 13.62 -12.94 -59.34
N VAL A 10 12.57 -13.58 -58.81
CA VAL A 10 12.40 -15.01 -58.43
C VAL A 10 13.33 -15.71 -57.43
N GLY A 11 12.72 -16.14 -56.32
CA GLY A 11 12.72 -17.54 -55.89
C GLY A 11 13.61 -17.94 -54.71
N LYS A 12 12.99 -18.22 -53.54
CA LYS A 12 12.95 -19.56 -52.92
C LYS A 12 12.32 -19.53 -51.53
N LEU A 13 11.40 -20.48 -51.34
CA LEU A 13 10.87 -20.95 -50.07
C LEU A 13 11.99 -21.20 -49.05
N PHE A 14 11.79 -20.72 -47.82
CA PHE A 14 12.13 -21.50 -46.63
C PHE A 14 11.05 -21.26 -45.57
N HIS A 15 10.20 -22.27 -45.39
CA HIS A 15 9.51 -22.50 -44.13
C HIS A 15 10.58 -22.86 -43.10
N VAL A 16 10.66 -22.12 -42.00
CA VAL A 16 11.30 -22.61 -40.78
C VAL A 16 10.24 -22.59 -39.70
N HIS A 17 9.66 -23.77 -39.49
CA HIS A 17 8.89 -24.12 -38.30
C HIS A 17 9.90 -24.25 -37.16
N LEU A 18 9.84 -23.33 -36.19
CA LEU A 18 10.52 -23.51 -34.91
C LEU A 18 9.44 -23.89 -33.89
N ASP A 19 9.27 -25.20 -33.72
CA ASP A 19 8.66 -25.79 -32.54
C ASP A 19 9.57 -25.47 -31.34
N MET A 20 9.08 -24.63 -30.44
CA MET A 20 9.63 -24.45 -29.10
C MET A 20 8.54 -24.83 -28.09
N PRO A 21 8.74 -25.87 -27.27
CA PRO A 21 7.85 -26.14 -26.15
C PRO A 21 8.21 -25.20 -25.01
N VAL A 22 7.29 -24.33 -24.62
CA VAL A 22 7.32 -23.69 -23.30
C VAL A 22 6.07 -24.07 -22.51
N PRO A 23 6.19 -25.01 -21.56
CA PRO A 23 5.24 -25.06 -20.47
C PRO A 23 5.91 -24.71 -19.13
N ASN A 24 5.08 -24.13 -18.27
CA ASN A 24 5.25 -23.91 -16.83
C ASN A 24 5.97 -22.63 -16.39
N VAL A 25 5.35 -21.49 -16.70
CA VAL A 25 5.28 -20.42 -15.70
C VAL A 25 4.17 -20.77 -14.73
N PHE A 26 4.52 -20.94 -13.45
CA PHE A 26 3.59 -21.07 -12.33
C PHE A 26 2.71 -19.82 -12.21
N TYR A 27 1.60 -19.81 -12.93
CA TYR A 27 0.44 -18.96 -12.64
C TYR A 27 -0.67 -19.84 -12.11
N THR A 28 -0.77 -19.97 -10.79
CA THR A 28 -1.94 -20.42 -10.01
C THR A 28 -1.52 -20.25 -8.54
N SER A 29 -2.23 -19.61 -7.63
CA SER A 29 -3.66 -19.49 -7.41
C SER A 29 -3.89 -18.29 -6.47
N MET A 30 -4.67 -17.30 -6.91
CA MET A 30 -5.46 -16.40 -6.05
C MET A 30 -6.39 -15.45 -6.83
N ASP A 31 -6.46 -15.54 -8.17
CA ASP A 31 -7.31 -14.63 -8.95
C ASP A 31 -8.75 -15.13 -9.21
N SER A 32 -9.03 -16.44 -9.13
CA SER A 32 -10.24 -16.94 -9.80
C SER A 32 -11.54 -16.99 -8.99
N ASP A 33 -11.61 -17.31 -7.69
CA ASP A 33 -12.93 -17.60 -7.08
C ASP A 33 -13.31 -16.70 -5.89
N LEU A 34 -14.49 -16.06 -5.93
CA LEU A 34 -15.28 -15.43 -4.82
C LEU A 34 -16.12 -14.23 -5.31
N LEU A 35 -17.05 -14.39 -6.25
CA LEU A 35 -17.94 -13.30 -6.70
C LEU A 35 -19.01 -12.89 -5.65
N ILE A 36 -18.56 -12.30 -4.54
CA ILE A 36 -19.08 -11.06 -3.90
C ILE A 36 -17.82 -10.21 -3.51
N LYS A 37 -16.89 -10.09 -4.47
CA LYS A 37 -15.42 -9.97 -4.33
C LYS A 37 -14.84 -8.59 -4.01
N ARG A 38 -15.59 -7.72 -3.32
CA ARG A 38 -15.10 -6.37 -2.96
C ARG A 38 -15.22 -6.03 -1.49
N LYS A 39 -15.95 -6.82 -0.70
CA LYS A 39 -16.13 -6.58 0.72
C LYS A 39 -15.14 -7.45 1.50
N PHE A 40 -14.27 -6.81 2.27
CA PHE A 40 -13.34 -7.45 3.19
C PHE A 40 -13.86 -7.23 4.61
N THR A 41 -13.80 -8.26 5.45
CA THR A 41 -14.19 -8.17 6.86
C THR A 41 -13.01 -8.62 7.71
N PHE A 42 -12.58 -7.74 8.60
CA PHE A 42 -11.46 -7.96 9.52
C PHE A 42 -11.93 -7.80 10.96
N ARG A 43 -11.22 -8.45 11.90
CA ARG A 43 -11.56 -8.43 13.33
C ARG A 43 -10.32 -8.28 14.20
N VAL A 44 -10.45 -7.59 15.32
CA VAL A 44 -9.47 -7.54 16.41
C VAL A 44 -10.26 -7.62 17.72
N GLY A 45 -10.18 -8.76 18.42
CA GLY A 45 -11.10 -9.05 19.51
C GLY A 45 -12.56 -8.95 19.04
N ASP A 46 -13.36 -8.17 19.77
CA ASP A 46 -14.78 -7.93 19.44
C ASP A 46 -14.99 -6.81 18.40
N GLN A 47 -13.92 -6.10 18.02
CA GLN A 47 -14.02 -5.03 17.03
C GLN A 47 -14.01 -5.59 15.62
N LYS A 48 -14.81 -4.98 14.74
CA LYS A 48 -14.99 -5.43 13.36
C LYS A 48 -14.81 -4.27 12.39
N LEU A 49 -13.92 -4.46 11.42
CA LEU A 49 -13.72 -3.54 10.32
C LEU A 49 -14.26 -4.14 9.01
N ILE A 50 -15.04 -3.36 8.27
CA ILE A 50 -15.54 -3.76 6.94
C ILE A 50 -15.00 -2.76 5.92
N LEU A 51 -14.22 -3.25 4.96
CA LEU A 51 -13.66 -2.45 3.87
C LEU A 51 -14.25 -2.85 2.53
N ILE A 52 -14.53 -1.86 1.68
CA ILE A 52 -15.00 -2.10 0.31
C ILE A 52 -13.91 -1.66 -0.67
N LYS A 53 -13.33 -2.62 -1.38
CA LYS A 53 -12.30 -2.38 -2.40
C LYS A 53 -12.88 -1.57 -3.55
N LYS A 54 -12.29 -0.41 -3.84
CA LYS A 54 -12.63 0.40 -5.00
C LYS A 54 -12.09 -0.20 -6.31
N PRO A 55 -12.63 0.13 -7.49
CA PRO A 55 -12.19 -0.44 -8.77
C PRO A 55 -10.67 -0.29 -9.03
N VAL A 56 -10.11 0.89 -8.75
CA VAL A 56 -8.68 1.21 -8.97
C VAL A 56 -7.78 0.88 -7.79
N GLU A 57 -8.34 0.35 -6.71
CA GLU A 57 -7.61 -0.02 -5.50
C GLU A 57 -7.23 -1.51 -5.53
N SER A 58 -5.98 -1.82 -5.18
CA SER A 58 -5.54 -3.21 -5.07
C SER A 58 -6.03 -3.85 -3.77
N ALA A 59 -6.24 -5.17 -3.76
CA ALA A 59 -6.58 -5.90 -2.53
C ALA A 59 -5.49 -5.71 -1.45
N ARG A 60 -4.22 -5.67 -1.87
CA ARG A 60 -3.07 -5.36 -1.02
C ARG A 60 -3.24 -4.03 -0.28
N HIS A 61 -3.68 -2.98 -0.97
CA HIS A 61 -3.92 -1.69 -0.32
C HIS A 61 -5.02 -1.77 0.75
N VAL A 62 -6.11 -2.51 0.47
CA VAL A 62 -7.18 -2.76 1.44
C VAL A 62 -6.65 -3.52 2.67
N ILE A 63 -5.83 -4.54 2.45
CA ILE A 63 -5.21 -5.32 3.53
C ILE A 63 -4.29 -4.42 4.37
N MET A 64 -3.47 -3.57 3.75
CA MET A 64 -2.59 -2.64 4.47
C MET A 64 -3.39 -1.69 5.39
N LYS A 65 -4.55 -1.21 4.96
CA LYS A 65 -5.44 -0.41 5.82
C LYS A 65 -5.90 -1.21 7.04
N ALA A 66 -6.28 -2.47 6.84
CA ALA A 66 -6.73 -3.34 7.91
C ALA A 66 -5.61 -3.67 8.91
N LEU A 67 -4.40 -3.93 8.42
CA LEU A 67 -3.24 -4.18 9.26
C LEU A 67 -2.85 -2.93 10.07
N LEU A 68 -2.83 -1.74 9.43
CA LEU A 68 -2.62 -0.48 10.14
C LEU A 68 -3.73 -0.21 11.17
N TRP A 69 -4.98 -0.46 10.82
CA TRP A 69 -6.11 -0.32 11.74
C TRP A 69 -5.90 -1.20 12.96
N ALA A 70 -5.63 -2.49 12.77
CA ALA A 70 -5.39 -3.43 13.86
C ALA A 70 -4.18 -3.05 14.73
N LEU A 71 -3.09 -2.60 14.11
CA LEU A 71 -1.86 -2.23 14.80
C LEU A 71 -2.04 -1.03 15.74
N TYR A 72 -2.86 -0.05 15.35
CA TYR A 72 -3.05 1.19 16.08
C TYR A 72 -4.36 1.28 16.87
N LEU A 73 -5.27 0.32 16.70
CA LEU A 73 -6.54 0.24 17.44
C LEU A 73 -6.38 0.31 18.97
N PRO A 74 -5.35 -0.30 19.59
CA PRO A 74 -5.18 -0.21 21.04
C PRO A 74 -4.87 1.22 21.54
N GLU A 75 -4.22 2.05 20.73
CA GLU A 75 -3.86 3.43 21.08
C GLU A 75 -4.93 4.42 20.63
N TYR A 76 -5.63 4.13 19.51
CA TYR A 76 -6.65 4.97 18.91
C TYR A 76 -7.94 4.15 18.72
N PRO A 77 -8.79 4.00 19.75
CA PRO A 77 -9.93 3.09 19.72
C PRO A 77 -11.02 3.50 18.70
N ASP A 78 -11.20 4.79 18.45
CA ASP A 78 -12.20 5.32 17.50
C ASP A 78 -11.61 5.57 16.10
N LEU A 79 -10.68 4.73 15.65
CA LEU A 79 -10.11 4.84 14.30
C LEU A 79 -11.19 4.77 13.22
N GLN A 80 -11.22 5.80 12.38
CA GLN A 80 -12.12 5.91 11.26
C GLN A 80 -11.36 5.62 9.96
N VAL A 81 -11.98 4.84 9.07
CA VAL A 81 -11.39 4.51 7.78
C VAL A 81 -11.91 5.45 6.71
N GLU A 82 -10.98 6.02 5.95
CA GLU A 82 -11.28 6.95 4.88
C GLU A 82 -12.33 7.98 5.35
N THR A 83 -12.00 8.74 6.39
CA THR A 83 -12.80 9.92 6.77
C THR A 83 -12.07 11.19 6.34
N GLY A 84 -12.84 12.16 5.83
CA GLY A 84 -12.29 13.46 5.45
C GLY A 84 -11.84 14.22 6.68
N ILE A 85 -10.60 14.68 6.66
CA ILE A 85 -10.12 15.77 7.51
C ILE A 85 -10.16 17.02 6.65
N ASP A 86 -10.52 18.20 7.19
CA ASP A 86 -10.71 19.46 6.44
C ASP A 86 -9.45 19.92 5.70
N HIS A 87 -9.13 19.20 4.61
CA HIS A 87 -7.89 19.22 3.89
C HIS A 87 -8.05 18.46 2.58
N LYS A 88 -7.26 18.86 1.56
CA LYS A 88 -7.30 18.23 0.22
C LYS A 88 -6.97 16.73 0.23
N TYR A 89 -6.21 16.27 1.21
CA TYR A 89 -5.81 14.87 1.32
C TYR A 89 -6.58 14.17 2.41
N LYS A 90 -7.25 13.10 2.01
CA LYS A 90 -7.96 12.18 2.88
C LYS A 90 -7.00 11.06 3.30
N PRO A 91 -6.72 10.88 4.60
CA PRO A 91 -5.93 9.77 5.07
C PRO A 91 -6.70 8.46 4.92
N ASP A 92 -5.99 7.33 4.91
CA ASP A 92 -6.63 6.02 4.87
C ASP A 92 -7.25 5.67 6.21
N LEU A 93 -6.60 6.05 7.31
CA LEU A 93 -7.10 5.93 8.67
C LEU A 93 -6.93 7.27 9.40
N VAL A 94 -7.88 7.62 10.26
CA VAL A 94 -7.78 8.83 11.07
C VAL A 94 -8.43 8.61 12.44
N HIS A 95 -7.81 9.18 13.46
CA HIS A 95 -8.46 9.41 14.76
C HIS A 95 -8.52 10.92 15.00
N MET A 96 -9.70 11.41 15.34
CA MET A 96 -9.99 12.84 15.51
C MET A 96 -10.25 13.13 16.99
N GLU A 97 -9.65 14.19 17.52
CA GLU A 97 -9.99 14.72 18.85
C GLU A 97 -10.27 16.22 18.73
N SER A 98 -11.39 16.66 19.30
CA SER A 98 -11.77 18.09 19.31
C SER A 98 -11.75 18.79 17.93
N GLY A 99 -11.97 18.03 16.85
CA GLY A 99 -11.96 18.53 15.48
C GLY A 99 -10.61 18.47 14.76
N ASP A 100 -9.53 18.08 15.45
CA ASP A 100 -8.20 17.94 14.88
C ASP A 100 -7.79 16.46 14.73
N PRO A 101 -7.03 16.09 13.68
CA PRO A 101 -6.49 14.74 13.58
C PRO A 101 -5.34 14.56 14.57
N VAL A 102 -5.47 13.64 15.51
CA VAL A 102 -4.37 13.26 16.42
C VAL A 102 -3.58 12.06 15.89
N PHE A 103 -4.20 11.23 15.05
CA PHE A 103 -3.54 10.16 14.31
C PHE A 103 -3.97 10.12 12.85
N CYS A 104 -3.04 9.78 11.96
CA CYS A 104 -3.28 9.50 10.55
C CYS A 104 -2.46 8.30 10.07
N GLY A 105 -3.15 7.28 9.53
CA GLY A 105 -2.54 6.14 8.85
C GLY A 105 -2.62 6.28 7.33
N GLU A 106 -1.54 5.92 6.65
CA GLU A 106 -1.40 5.99 5.19
C GLU A 106 -0.78 4.70 4.65
N ALA A 107 -1.52 4.03 3.78
CA ALA A 107 -1.14 2.76 3.18
C ALA A 107 -0.50 2.97 1.79
N GLY A 108 0.59 2.25 1.55
CA GLY A 108 1.26 2.21 0.26
C GLY A 108 2.19 3.38 -0.01
N SER A 109 2.50 3.58 -1.29
CA SER A 109 3.47 4.57 -1.72
C SER A 109 2.90 5.98 -1.67
N ILE A 110 3.32 6.76 -0.67
CA ILE A 110 3.03 8.20 -0.62
C ILE A 110 4.01 9.01 -1.49
N GLY A 111 3.50 9.93 -2.30
CA GLY A 111 4.34 10.86 -3.08
C GLY A 111 4.94 11.97 -2.22
N THR A 112 6.15 12.43 -2.56
CA THR A 112 6.90 13.46 -1.82
C THR A 112 6.11 14.75 -1.57
N SER A 113 5.32 15.19 -2.56
CA SER A 113 4.48 16.39 -2.44
C SER A 113 3.35 16.24 -1.42
N LYS A 114 2.70 15.05 -1.36
CA LYS A 114 1.65 14.76 -0.37
C LYS A 114 2.28 14.70 1.02
N LEU A 115 3.34 13.91 1.17
CA LEU A 115 4.10 13.75 2.41
C LEU A 115 4.54 15.10 3.00
N ARG A 116 5.19 15.96 2.20
CA ARG A 116 5.60 17.30 2.65
C ARG A 116 4.43 18.13 3.16
N ARG A 117 3.29 18.10 2.46
CA ARG A 117 2.10 18.92 2.79
C ARG A 117 1.43 18.44 4.06
N ILE A 118 1.11 17.16 4.18
CA ILE A 118 0.41 16.60 5.35
C ILE A 118 1.28 16.74 6.59
N LEU A 119 2.59 16.49 6.45
CA LEU A 119 3.50 16.70 7.56
C LEU A 119 3.42 18.18 7.95
N LYS A 120 3.79 19.12 7.08
CA LYS A 120 3.80 20.54 7.44
C LYS A 120 2.48 21.05 8.04
N ARG A 121 1.33 20.59 7.54
CA ARG A 121 0.00 21.06 7.98
C ARG A 121 -0.37 20.60 9.39
N PHE A 122 0.02 19.37 9.75
CA PHE A 122 -0.42 18.73 10.98
C PHE A 122 0.79 18.37 11.85
N PRO A 123 1.42 19.35 12.53
CA PRO A 123 2.70 19.16 13.20
C PRO A 123 2.64 18.29 14.46
N ASN A 124 1.47 18.20 15.11
CA ASN A 124 1.27 17.48 16.36
C ASN A 124 0.65 16.08 16.17
N THR A 125 0.23 15.76 14.94
CA THR A 125 -0.43 14.49 14.60
C THR A 125 0.59 13.35 14.51
N HIS A 126 0.28 12.21 15.12
CA HIS A 126 0.97 10.96 14.89
C HIS A 126 0.68 10.45 13.48
N PHE A 127 1.72 10.28 12.66
CA PHE A 127 1.58 9.66 11.35
C PHE A 127 2.17 8.25 11.31
N ALA A 128 1.42 7.30 10.78
CA ALA A 128 1.91 5.97 10.43
C ALA A 128 1.88 5.78 8.91
N PHE A 129 3.04 5.60 8.30
CA PHE A 129 3.18 5.34 6.88
C PHE A 129 3.63 3.90 6.64
N ALA A 130 2.83 3.12 5.92
CA ALA A 130 3.17 1.72 5.63
C ALA A 130 3.46 1.48 4.15
N ILE A 131 4.48 0.68 3.87
CA ILE A 131 4.79 0.14 2.53
C ILE A 131 4.73 -1.39 2.54
N TRP A 132 4.58 -1.99 1.36
CA TRP A 132 4.54 -3.45 1.19
C TRP A 132 5.76 -3.96 0.44
N GLY A 133 6.52 -4.84 1.06
CA GLY A 133 7.66 -5.57 0.48
C GLY A 133 8.88 -4.72 0.09
N ALA A 134 8.72 -3.42 -0.17
CA ALA A 134 9.78 -2.50 -0.57
C ALA A 134 10.76 -2.18 0.57
N ASP A 135 11.92 -1.60 0.20
CA ASP A 135 13.00 -1.24 1.13
C ASP A 135 12.57 -0.11 2.10
N LEU A 136 12.56 -0.42 3.41
CA LEU A 136 12.20 0.53 4.45
C LEU A 136 13.22 1.67 4.57
N ASN A 137 14.51 1.44 4.29
CA ASN A 137 15.56 2.45 4.47
C ASN A 137 15.37 3.65 3.53
N GLN A 138 15.04 3.38 2.26
CA GLN A 138 14.75 4.43 1.29
C GLN A 138 13.48 5.21 1.65
N PHE A 139 12.45 4.48 2.10
CA PHE A 139 11.19 5.08 2.50
C PHE A 139 11.36 5.98 3.72
N GLU A 140 12.03 5.49 4.75
CA GLU A 140 12.39 6.22 5.96
C GLU A 140 13.23 7.45 5.64
N THR A 141 14.26 7.32 4.80
CA THR A 141 15.11 8.45 4.39
C THR A 141 14.28 9.58 3.79
N ARG A 142 13.30 9.24 2.94
CA ARG A 142 12.38 10.21 2.34
C ARG A 142 11.47 10.85 3.39
N ILE A 143 10.91 10.07 4.32
CA ILE A 143 10.08 10.59 5.41
C ILE A 143 10.88 11.51 6.31
N ARG A 144 12.03 11.06 6.81
CA ARG A 144 12.97 11.86 7.61
C ARG A 144 13.33 13.14 6.89
N HIS A 145 13.56 13.09 5.58
CA HIS A 145 13.87 14.28 4.79
C HIS A 145 12.75 15.33 4.76
N GLN A 146 11.49 14.92 4.70
CA GLN A 146 10.37 15.87 4.74
C GLN A 146 10.01 16.27 6.17
N ALA A 147 10.10 15.35 7.13
CA ALA A 147 9.78 15.60 8.54
C ALA A 147 10.66 16.70 9.13
N ARG A 148 11.98 16.67 8.88
CA ARG A 148 12.92 17.71 9.34
C ARG A 148 12.67 19.12 8.77
N LYS A 149 11.89 19.23 7.69
CA LYS A 149 11.50 20.52 7.08
C LYS A 149 10.25 21.13 7.73
N ALA A 150 9.61 20.39 8.62
CA ALA A 150 8.46 20.86 9.38
C ALA A 150 8.84 20.93 10.87
N LYS A 151 8.36 21.96 11.56
CA LYS A 151 8.47 22.06 13.02
C LYS A 151 7.37 21.19 13.62
N ARG A 152 7.66 19.90 13.81
CA ARG A 152 6.71 18.89 14.29
C ARG A 152 7.15 18.28 15.60
N THR A 153 6.15 17.90 16.38
CA THR A 153 6.26 17.23 17.68
C THR A 153 5.53 15.89 17.69
N GLY A 154 4.57 15.69 16.78
CA GLY A 154 3.87 14.42 16.62
C GLY A 154 4.80 13.34 16.03
N PRO A 155 4.72 12.09 16.52
CA PRO A 155 5.58 11.01 16.07
C PRO A 155 5.31 10.64 14.61
N VAL A 156 6.33 10.10 13.96
CA VAL A 156 6.19 9.57 12.59
C VAL A 156 6.78 8.18 12.51
N ASP A 157 5.92 7.24 12.16
CA ASP A 157 6.18 5.82 12.09
C ASP A 157 6.31 5.40 10.62
N ALA A 158 7.41 4.73 10.29
CA ALA A 158 7.64 4.11 8.99
C ALA A 158 7.59 2.60 9.15
N ILE A 159 6.64 1.95 8.47
CA ILE A 159 6.33 0.53 8.60
C ILE A 159 6.55 -0.17 7.26
N ARG A 160 7.14 -1.36 7.30
CA ARG A 160 7.13 -2.28 6.17
C ARG A 160 6.37 -3.54 6.53
N PHE A 161 5.31 -3.81 5.78
CA PHE A 161 4.69 -5.14 5.75
C PHE A 161 5.48 -6.06 4.82
N SER A 162 5.74 -7.27 5.26
CA SER A 162 6.38 -8.30 4.45
C SER A 162 5.48 -8.72 3.27
N PRO A 163 6.04 -9.32 2.20
CA PRO A 163 5.25 -9.76 1.05
C PRO A 163 4.10 -10.73 1.36
N ASP A 164 4.19 -11.43 2.48
CA ASP A 164 3.31 -12.47 3.01
C ASP A 164 2.51 -12.03 4.26
N ALA A 165 2.51 -10.73 4.58
CA ALA A 165 1.85 -10.18 5.77
C ALA A 165 0.35 -10.51 5.85
N ASP A 166 -0.32 -10.70 4.70
CA ASP A 166 -1.71 -11.13 4.63
C ASP A 166 -1.92 -12.53 5.21
N ARG A 167 -0.94 -13.42 5.07
CA ARG A 167 -1.00 -14.79 5.59
C ARG A 167 -0.45 -14.90 7.01
N LEU A 168 0.53 -14.07 7.35
CA LEU A 168 1.14 -14.07 8.67
C LEU A 168 0.21 -13.52 9.75
N PHE A 169 -0.56 -12.48 9.41
CA PHE A 169 -1.30 -11.73 10.42
C PHE A 169 -2.81 -11.89 10.35
N ILE A 170 -3.35 -12.58 9.32
CA ILE A 170 -4.80 -12.70 9.11
C ILE A 170 -5.17 -14.17 8.96
N ASP A 171 -6.07 -14.65 9.81
CA ASP A 171 -6.59 -16.02 9.71
C ASP A 171 -7.72 -16.15 8.67
N ASP A 172 -8.19 -17.38 8.46
CA ASP A 172 -9.27 -17.71 7.52
C ASP A 172 -10.62 -17.05 7.87
N ARG A 173 -10.80 -16.62 9.13
CA ARG A 173 -11.97 -15.91 9.62
C ARG A 173 -11.81 -14.39 9.55
N GLY A 174 -10.64 -13.89 9.17
CA GLY A 174 -10.32 -12.46 9.09
C GLY A 174 -9.91 -11.84 10.44
N ASN A 175 -9.59 -12.65 11.44
CA ASN A 175 -9.02 -12.12 12.68
C ASN A 175 -7.58 -11.68 12.42
N ILE A 176 -7.25 -10.46 12.86
CA ILE A 176 -5.91 -9.89 12.73
C ILE A 176 -5.19 -10.00 14.06
N THR A 177 -3.97 -10.56 14.04
CA THR A 177 -3.04 -10.54 15.18
C THR A 177 -1.73 -9.92 14.72
N ILE A 178 -1.40 -8.74 15.22
CA ILE A 178 -0.21 -7.98 14.81
C ILE A 178 0.24 -7.03 15.92
N ARG A 179 1.55 -6.88 16.09
CA ARG A 179 2.20 -5.92 16.99
C ARG A 179 3.40 -5.29 16.30
N HIS A 180 3.87 -4.16 16.81
CA HIS A 180 5.07 -3.50 16.28
C HIS A 180 6.31 -4.41 16.28
N ASN A 181 6.45 -5.28 17.28
CA ASN A 181 7.57 -6.23 17.37
C ASN A 181 7.54 -7.33 16.30
N ASP A 182 6.42 -7.50 15.59
CA ASP A 182 6.29 -8.46 14.51
C ASP A 182 6.71 -7.85 13.15
N LEU A 183 7.10 -6.58 13.13
CA LEU A 183 7.28 -5.78 11.91
C LEU A 183 8.68 -5.16 11.82
N GLU A 184 9.12 -4.94 10.58
CA GLU A 184 10.19 -3.97 10.33
C GLU A 184 9.58 -2.56 10.43
N TRP A 185 9.87 -1.86 11.52
CA TRP A 185 9.30 -0.55 11.84
C TRP A 185 10.33 0.39 12.48
N ARG A 186 10.19 1.70 12.23
CA ARG A 186 11.01 2.75 12.83
C ARG A 186 10.19 3.99 13.16
N ARG A 187 10.44 4.55 14.35
CA ARG A 187 9.99 5.89 14.75
C ARG A 187 11.04 6.95 14.37
N ILE A 188 10.61 8.02 13.73
CA ILE A 188 11.50 9.03 13.13
C ILE A 188 11.62 10.31 13.97
N VAL A 189 10.51 10.73 14.59
CA VAL A 189 10.38 11.91 15.47
C VAL A 189 9.75 11.46 16.77
#